data_AF-A0A1G5H0J5-F1
#
_entry.id   AF-A0A1G5H0J5-F1
#
_cell.length_a   1.000
_cell.length_b   1.000
_cell.length_c   1.000
_cell.angle_alpha   90.00
_cell.angle_beta   90.00
_cell.angle_gamma   90.00
#
_symmetry.space_group_name_H-M   'P 1'
#
loop_
_entity.id
_entity.type
_entity.pdbx_description
1 polymer ?
#
loop_
_entity_poly.entity_id
_entity_poly.type
_entity_poly.pdbx_seq_one_letter_code
_entity_poly.pdbx_strand_id
1 'polypeptide(L)'
;MLLHQCEKLNVPIDSEFVKMAVVIHDAGKIVHPHEISAPGSNHEPAGEKMLLEKGISPTLARCCLSHARWQDMECSLEELILAVADTLWKGKRIDSLELRVIDHIAGSLKKDRWDVFPALDSLFEAIANDGDNRLSRSKGG
;
A
#
# COMPACT_ATOMS: atom_id res chain seq x y z
N MET A 1 4.11 -2.68 11.39
CA MET A 1 2.94 -3.43 11.90
C MET A 1 2.43 -4.44 10.87
N LEU A 2 2.09 -4.04 9.64
CA LEU A 2 1.64 -4.94 8.57
C LEU A 2 2.65 -6.05 8.22
N LEU A 3 3.88 -5.69 7.86
CA LEU A 3 4.92 -6.68 7.52
C LEU A 3 5.21 -7.65 8.68
N HIS A 4 5.25 -7.14 9.92
CA HIS A 4 5.40 -7.98 11.12
C HIS A 4 4.26 -8.99 11.28
N GLN A 5 3.02 -8.62 10.93
CA GLN A 5 1.91 -9.55 10.95
C GLN A 5 2.02 -10.59 9.82
N CYS A 6 2.48 -10.19 8.64
CA CYS A 6 2.77 -11.11 7.54
C CYS A 6 3.82 -12.15 7.96
N GLU A 7 4.91 -11.70 8.60
CA GLU A 7 5.95 -12.57 9.16
C GLU A 7 5.38 -13.53 10.22
N LYS A 8 4.59 -13.04 11.18
CA LYS A 8 3.92 -13.90 12.18
C LYS A 8 3.04 -14.98 11.58
N LEU A 9 2.37 -14.67 10.47
CA LEU A 9 1.51 -15.59 9.74
C LEU A 9 2.29 -16.51 8.77
N ASN A 10 3.62 -16.33 8.64
CA ASN A 10 4.48 -16.99 7.67
C ASN A 10 4.06 -16.77 6.22
N VAL A 11 3.58 -15.55 5.91
CA VAL A 11 3.22 -15.15 4.55
C VAL A 11 4.51 -15.01 3.72
N PRO A 12 4.62 -15.69 2.56
CA PRO A 12 5.74 -15.49 1.66
C PRO A 12 5.62 -14.10 1.00
N ILE A 13 6.40 -13.14 1.48
CA ILE A 13 6.37 -11.76 1.01
C ILE A 13 7.80 -11.22 0.88
N ASP A 14 8.06 -10.46 -0.19
CA ASP A 14 9.28 -9.68 -0.31
C ASP A 14 9.15 -8.37 0.50
N SER A 15 9.59 -8.41 1.75
CA SER A 15 9.49 -7.28 2.66
C SER A 15 10.37 -6.09 2.26
N GLU A 16 11.49 -6.33 1.57
CA GLU A 16 12.37 -5.27 1.07
C GLU A 16 11.73 -4.57 -0.12
N PHE A 17 11.10 -5.31 -1.04
CA PHE A 17 10.30 -4.73 -2.11
C PHE A 17 9.20 -3.82 -1.56
N VAL A 18 8.41 -4.27 -0.57
CA VAL A 18 7.33 -3.46 0.03
C VAL A 18 7.89 -2.18 0.65
N LYS A 19 9.00 -2.25 1.41
CA LYS A 19 9.61 -1.06 2.00
C LYS A 19 10.07 -0.06 0.94
N MET A 20 10.70 -0.54 -0.14
CA MET A 20 11.12 0.31 -1.25
C MET A 20 9.91 0.94 -1.95
N ALA A 21 8.86 0.17 -2.18
CA ALA A 21 7.64 0.63 -2.83
C ALA A 21 6.94 1.73 -1.99
N VAL A 22 6.90 1.58 -0.66
CA VAL A 22 6.37 2.61 0.25
C VAL A 22 7.14 3.93 0.13
N VAL A 23 8.46 3.89 0.00
CA VAL A 23 9.28 5.12 -0.11
C VAL A 23 8.98 5.89 -1.40
N ILE A 24 8.71 5.18 -2.50
CA ILE A 24 8.65 5.79 -3.83
C ILE A 24 7.23 5.95 -4.39
N HIS A 25 6.20 5.34 -3.79
CA HIS A 25 4.86 5.28 -4.40
C HIS A 25 4.34 6.67 -4.78
N ASP A 26 4.65 7.68 -3.98
CA ASP A 26 4.26 9.07 -4.16
C ASP A 26 5.32 9.95 -4.86
N ALA A 27 6.40 9.37 -5.41
CA ALA A 27 7.54 10.11 -5.96
C ALA A 27 7.16 11.06 -7.10
N GLY A 28 6.06 10.80 -7.82
CA GLY A 28 5.55 11.72 -8.84
C GLY A 28 5.06 13.06 -8.30
N LYS A 29 4.87 13.22 -6.99
CA LYS A 29 4.60 14.52 -6.36
C LYS A 29 5.79 15.48 -6.49
N ILE A 30 7.00 14.99 -6.80
CA ILE A 30 8.14 15.83 -7.21
C ILE A 30 7.81 16.57 -8.52
N VAL A 31 7.10 15.93 -9.43
CA VAL A 31 6.67 16.50 -10.73
C VAL A 31 5.36 17.30 -10.57
N HIS A 32 4.48 16.87 -9.66
CA HIS A 32 3.19 17.50 -9.37
C HIS A 32 3.10 18.01 -7.92
N PRO A 33 3.86 19.06 -7.55
CA PRO A 33 3.99 19.51 -6.15
C PRO A 33 2.68 20.00 -5.53
N HIS A 34 1.71 20.46 -6.33
CA HIS A 34 0.39 20.85 -5.83
C HIS A 34 -0.36 19.69 -5.19
N GLU A 35 -0.11 18.45 -5.60
CA GLU A 35 -0.75 17.23 -5.09
C GLU A 35 -0.19 16.78 -3.73
N ILE A 36 0.79 17.51 -3.17
CA ILE A 36 1.25 17.32 -1.78
C ILE A 36 0.17 17.77 -0.79
N SER A 37 -0.51 18.89 -1.08
CA SER A 37 -1.48 19.52 -0.20
C SER A 37 -2.91 19.53 -0.75
N ALA A 38 -3.09 19.25 -2.05
CA ALA A 38 -4.39 19.21 -2.70
C ALA A 38 -4.69 17.81 -3.27
N PRO A 39 -5.97 17.45 -3.46
CA PRO A 39 -6.32 16.23 -4.17
C PRO A 39 -5.76 16.22 -5.60
N GLY A 40 -5.39 15.04 -6.09
CA GLY A 40 -4.94 14.83 -7.45
C GLY A 40 -4.41 13.40 -7.64
N SER A 41 -4.24 13.00 -8.90
CA SER A 41 -3.78 11.68 -9.30
C SER A 41 -2.76 11.72 -10.44
N ASN A 42 -2.29 12.91 -10.84
CA ASN A 42 -1.29 13.02 -11.91
C ASN A 42 0.09 12.55 -11.43
N HIS A 43 0.36 12.59 -10.13
CA HIS A 43 1.58 12.03 -9.54
C HIS A 43 1.74 10.53 -9.82
N GLU A 44 0.66 9.77 -9.99
CA GLU A 44 0.74 8.33 -10.21
C GLU A 44 1.46 7.99 -11.54
N PRO A 45 0.97 8.40 -12.74
CA PRO A 45 1.67 8.13 -14.00
C PRO A 45 2.96 8.92 -14.15
N ALA A 46 3.05 10.12 -13.57
CA ALA A 46 4.28 10.91 -13.60
C ALA A 46 5.40 10.25 -12.78
N GLY A 47 5.05 9.65 -11.63
CA GLY A 47 5.98 8.93 -10.77
C GLY A 47 6.56 7.70 -11.45
N GLU A 48 5.70 6.86 -12.05
CA GLU A 48 6.16 5.68 -12.80
C GLU A 48 7.11 6.10 -13.93
N LYS A 49 6.70 7.07 -14.77
CA LYS A 49 7.51 7.58 -15.87
C LYS A 49 8.87 8.10 -15.37
N MET A 50 8.87 8.93 -14.33
CA MET A 50 10.08 9.51 -13.77
C MET A 50 11.04 8.42 -13.26
N LEU A 51 10.54 7.41 -12.56
CA LEU A 51 11.36 6.31 -12.03
C LEU A 51 11.96 5.45 -13.15
N LEU A 52 11.17 5.15 -14.19
CA LEU A 52 11.65 4.44 -15.38
C LEU A 52 12.77 5.20 -16.10
N GLU A 53 12.62 6.51 -16.29
CA GLU A 53 13.65 7.38 -16.89
C GLU A 53 14.95 7.42 -16.08
N LYS A 54 14.89 7.13 -14.77
CA LYS A 54 16.05 7.02 -13.88
C LYS A 54 16.64 5.61 -13.82
N GLY A 55 16.11 4.66 -14.58
CA GLY A 55 16.59 3.27 -14.62
C GLY A 55 16.15 2.43 -13.42
N ILE A 56 15.13 2.87 -12.66
CA ILE A 56 14.52 2.05 -11.62
C ILE A 56 13.72 0.92 -12.29
N SER A 57 13.73 -0.26 -11.67
CA SER A 57 13.01 -1.44 -12.17
C SER A 57 11.55 -1.12 -12.51
N PRO A 58 11.02 -1.59 -13.66
CA PRO A 58 9.60 -1.46 -13.98
C PRO A 58 8.65 -2.04 -12.93
N THR A 59 9.06 -3.13 -12.25
CA THR A 59 8.25 -3.73 -11.17
C THR A 59 8.07 -2.82 -9.97
N LEU A 60 9.07 -1.97 -9.71
CA LEU A 60 9.08 -1.04 -8.59
C LEU A 60 8.48 0.32 -9.01
N ALA A 61 8.76 0.78 -10.24
CA ALA A 61 8.21 2.02 -10.78
C ALA A 61 6.67 1.99 -10.89
N ARG A 62 6.10 0.85 -11.29
CA ARG A 62 4.63 0.67 -11.38
C ARG A 62 3.91 0.78 -10.04
N CYS A 63 4.61 0.71 -8.90
CA CYS A 63 4.01 0.93 -7.58
C CYS A 63 3.44 2.35 -7.43
N CYS A 64 3.94 3.32 -8.22
CA CYS A 64 3.30 4.64 -8.33
C CYS A 64 1.87 4.58 -8.89
N LEU A 65 1.55 3.58 -9.70
CA LEU A 65 0.19 3.33 -10.19
C LEU A 65 -0.59 2.38 -9.27
N SER A 66 0.00 1.23 -8.94
CA SER A 66 -0.73 0.12 -8.34
C SER A 66 -1.19 0.40 -6.90
N HIS A 67 -0.55 1.32 -6.17
CA HIS A 67 -1.04 1.73 -4.85
C HIS A 67 -2.42 2.41 -4.90
N ALA A 68 -2.73 3.12 -5.98
CA ALA A 68 -3.99 3.87 -6.15
C ALA A 68 -4.97 3.18 -7.12
N ARG A 69 -4.46 2.43 -8.10
CA ARG A 69 -5.23 1.80 -9.20
C ARG A 69 -5.34 0.29 -9.07
N TRP A 70 -5.17 -0.24 -7.87
CA TRP A 70 -5.25 -1.68 -7.59
C TRP A 70 -6.56 -2.31 -8.10
N GLN A 71 -7.66 -1.58 -8.24
CA GLN A 71 -8.93 -2.09 -8.80
C GLN A 71 -8.85 -2.38 -10.30
N ASP A 72 -8.09 -1.58 -11.04
CA ASP A 72 -8.00 -1.61 -12.49
C ASP A 72 -6.77 -2.38 -12.99
N MET A 73 -6.02 -2.98 -12.06
CA MET A 73 -4.75 -3.63 -12.33
C MET A 73 -4.65 -4.98 -11.62
N GLU A 74 -4.02 -5.95 -12.29
CA GLU A 74 -3.49 -7.12 -11.59
C GLU A 74 -2.29 -6.68 -10.74
N CYS A 75 -2.39 -7.00 -9.45
CA CYS A 75 -1.43 -6.61 -8.42
C CYS A 75 -0.94 -7.84 -7.68
N SER A 76 0.36 -7.89 -7.44
CA SER A 76 0.97 -8.81 -6.48
C SER A 76 0.46 -8.56 -5.05
N LEU A 77 0.71 -9.51 -4.15
CA LEU A 77 0.41 -9.31 -2.73
C LEU A 77 1.19 -8.10 -2.17
N GLU A 78 2.44 -7.92 -2.57
CA GLU A 78 3.27 -6.79 -2.17
C GLU A 78 2.66 -5.44 -2.58
N GLU A 79 2.15 -5.33 -3.81
CA GLU A 79 1.46 -4.13 -4.29
C GLU A 79 0.15 -3.87 -3.53
N LEU A 80 -0.59 -4.93 -3.18
CA LEU A 80 -1.81 -4.80 -2.37
C LEU A 80 -1.50 -4.42 -0.92
N ILE A 81 -0.41 -4.92 -0.34
CA ILE A 81 0.07 -4.52 0.98
C ILE A 81 0.50 -3.05 0.99
N LEU A 82 1.14 -2.57 -0.08
CA LEU A 82 1.43 -1.15 -0.26
C LEU A 82 0.13 -0.32 -0.28
N ALA A 83 -0.85 -0.70 -1.12
CA ALA A 83 -2.11 0.00 -1.24
C ALA A 83 -2.88 0.05 0.09
N VAL A 84 -2.93 -1.07 0.82
CA VAL A 84 -3.60 -1.14 2.14
C VAL A 84 -2.82 -0.32 3.17
N ALA A 85 -1.48 -0.35 3.14
CA ALA A 85 -0.67 0.46 4.05
C ALA A 85 -0.91 1.96 3.86
N ASP A 86 -0.96 2.45 2.62
CA ASP A 86 -1.27 3.84 2.30
C ASP A 86 -2.69 4.24 2.73
N THR A 87 -3.66 3.36 2.48
CA THR A 87 -5.07 3.57 2.85
C THR A 87 -5.25 3.68 4.37
N LEU A 88 -4.70 2.70 5.11
CA LEU A 88 -4.78 2.65 6.57
C LEU A 88 -3.96 3.76 7.23
N TRP A 89 -2.84 4.17 6.63
CA TRP A 89 -2.03 5.29 7.11
C TRP A 89 -2.88 6.57 7.20
N LYS A 90 -3.72 6.81 6.19
CA LYS A 90 -4.67 7.93 6.10
C LYS A 90 -5.90 7.80 7.01
N GLY A 91 -5.97 6.74 7.82
CA GLY A 91 -7.12 6.45 8.69
C GLY A 91 -8.36 5.95 7.95
N LYS A 92 -8.20 5.53 6.69
CA LYS A 92 -9.30 5.01 5.88
C LYS A 92 -9.28 3.50 5.87
N ARG A 93 -10.45 2.91 5.64
CA ARG A 93 -10.65 1.47 5.40
C ARG A 93 -11.42 1.28 4.11
N ILE A 94 -11.02 0.29 3.32
CA ILE A 94 -11.65 -0.04 2.04
C ILE A 94 -11.82 -1.56 2.00
N ASP A 95 -13.04 -2.03 2.29
CA ASP A 95 -13.36 -3.46 2.45
C ASP A 95 -12.89 -4.30 1.26
N SER A 96 -13.08 -3.81 0.03
CA SER A 96 -12.69 -4.55 -1.18
C SER A 96 -11.17 -4.69 -1.35
N LEU A 97 -10.39 -3.72 -0.89
CA LEU A 97 -8.92 -3.81 -0.89
C LEU A 97 -8.45 -4.76 0.21
N GLU A 98 -8.99 -4.60 1.41
CA GLU A 98 -8.65 -5.42 2.57
C GLU A 98 -8.98 -6.90 2.33
N LEU A 99 -10.15 -7.19 1.77
CA LEU A 99 -10.54 -8.56 1.39
C LEU A 99 -9.61 -9.15 0.33
N ARG A 100 -9.16 -8.36 -0.67
CA ARG A 100 -8.22 -8.86 -1.69
C ARG A 100 -6.86 -9.23 -1.10
N VAL A 101 -6.38 -8.48 -0.10
CA VAL A 101 -5.18 -8.81 0.68
C VAL A 101 -5.40 -10.09 1.49
N ILE A 102 -6.52 -10.18 2.21
CA ILE A 102 -6.88 -11.35 3.02
C ILE A 102 -6.95 -12.62 2.16
N ASP A 103 -7.56 -12.54 0.98
CA ASP A 103 -7.68 -13.66 0.06
C ASP A 103 -6.33 -14.11 -0.50
N HIS A 104 -5.45 -13.17 -0.87
CA HIS A 104 -4.09 -13.51 -1.30
C HIS A 104 -3.30 -14.21 -0.19
N ILE A 105 -3.40 -13.69 1.04
CA ILE A 105 -2.73 -14.29 2.20
C ILE A 105 -3.28 -15.70 2.46
N ALA A 106 -4.59 -15.86 2.53
CA ALA A 106 -5.24 -17.15 2.74
C ALA A 106 -4.83 -18.18 1.68
N GLY A 107 -4.86 -17.77 0.41
CA GLY A 107 -4.42 -18.59 -0.72
C GLY A 107 -2.95 -19.01 -0.62
N SER A 108 -2.06 -18.08 -0.28
CA SER A 108 -0.62 -18.37 -0.10
C SER A 108 -0.34 -19.35 1.03
N LEU A 109 -1.17 -19.31 2.09
CA LEU A 109 -1.06 -20.18 3.25
C LEU A 109 -1.86 -21.48 3.12
N LYS A 110 -2.60 -21.66 2.02
CA LYS A 110 -3.55 -22.77 1.79
C LYS A 110 -4.56 -22.92 2.94
N LYS A 111 -5.06 -21.78 3.42
CA LYS A 111 -6.07 -21.67 4.48
C LYS A 111 -7.36 -21.12 3.94
N ASP A 112 -8.45 -21.27 4.70
CA ASP A 112 -9.66 -20.53 4.42
C ASP A 112 -9.46 -19.04 4.80
N ARG A 113 -10.14 -18.13 4.11
CA ARG A 113 -10.10 -16.70 4.45
C ARG A 113 -10.50 -16.44 5.89
N TRP A 114 -11.44 -17.21 6.44
CA TRP A 114 -11.93 -17.07 7.81
C TRP A 114 -10.86 -17.39 8.86
N ASP A 115 -9.83 -18.17 8.50
CA ASP A 115 -8.72 -18.50 9.40
C ASP A 115 -7.76 -17.32 9.63
N VAL A 116 -7.70 -16.38 8.68
CA VAL A 116 -6.78 -15.23 8.72
C VAL A 116 -7.50 -13.89 8.89
N PHE A 117 -8.79 -13.84 8.52
CA PHE A 117 -9.60 -12.63 8.55
C PHE A 117 -9.59 -11.92 9.91
N PRO A 118 -9.89 -12.57 11.06
CA PRO A 118 -9.99 -11.84 12.34
C PRO A 118 -8.67 -11.15 12.73
N ALA A 119 -7.54 -11.82 12.49
CA ALA A 119 -6.23 -11.29 12.84
C ALA A 119 -5.82 -10.11 11.94
N LEU A 120 -6.17 -10.15 10.65
CA LEU A 120 -5.87 -9.08 9.70
C LEU A 120 -6.82 -7.90 9.85
N ASP A 121 -8.12 -8.15 10.00
CA ASP A 121 -9.16 -7.14 10.21
C ASP A 121 -8.90 -6.30 11.48
N SER A 122 -8.63 -6.96 12.61
CA SER A 122 -8.27 -6.28 13.86
C SER A 122 -7.00 -5.44 13.73
N LEU A 123 -6.02 -5.90 12.93
CA LEU A 123 -4.81 -5.14 12.66
C LEU A 123 -5.09 -3.91 11.78
N PHE A 124 -5.89 -4.08 10.73
CA PHE A 124 -6.27 -2.98 9.84
C PHE A 124 -7.00 -1.90 10.61
N GLU A 125 -7.97 -2.28 11.44
CA GLU A 125 -8.66 -1.37 12.35
C GLU A 125 -7.69 -0.65 13.29
N ALA A 126 -6.79 -1.38 13.96
CA ALA A 126 -5.82 -0.79 14.88
C ALA A 126 -4.90 0.24 14.20
N ILE A 127 -4.49 0.00 12.95
CA ILE A 127 -3.68 0.94 12.18
C ILE A 127 -4.52 2.16 11.78
N ALA A 128 -5.72 1.96 11.25
CA ALA A 128 -6.60 3.02 10.78
C ALA A 128 -7.03 3.98 11.91
N ASN A 129 -7.31 3.45 13.11
CA ASN A 129 -7.76 4.23 14.26
C ASN A 129 -6.76 5.32 14.72
N ASP A 130 -5.47 5.16 14.41
CA ASP A 130 -4.45 6.17 14.72
C ASP A 130 -4.14 7.10 13.51
N GLY A 131 -4.90 6.98 12.41
CA GLY A 131 -4.69 7.78 11.19
C GLY A 131 -4.84 9.28 11.40
N ASP A 132 -5.86 9.73 12.13
CA ASP A 132 -6.09 11.16 12.40
C ASP A 132 -4.95 11.80 13.19
N ASN A 133 -4.41 11.07 14.17
CA ASN A 133 -3.24 11.51 14.95
C ASN A 133 -2.00 11.66 14.06
N ARG A 134 -1.79 10.75 13.10
CA ARG A 134 -0.65 10.82 12.17
C ARG A 134 -0.82 11.96 11.17
N LEU A 135 -2.02 12.13 10.62
CA LEU A 135 -2.32 13.21 9.68
C LEU A 135 -2.17 14.59 10.33
N SER A 136 -2.65 14.76 11.56
CA SER A 136 -2.48 16.03 12.30
C SER A 136 -1.01 16.39 12.51
N ARG A 137 -0.15 15.42 12.84
CA ARG A 137 1.32 15.63 12.95
C ARG A 137 1.95 16.00 11.61
N SER A 138 1.49 15.41 10.51
CA SER A 138 2.02 15.68 9.16
C SER A 138 1.65 17.05 8.60
N LYS A 139 0.62 17.72 9.17
CA LYS A 139 0.20 19.08 8.79
C LYS A 139 0.98 20.19 9.52
N GLY A 140 1.79 19.83 10.53
CA GLY A 140 2.62 20.76 11.28
C GLY A 140 4.08 20.67 10.83
N GLY A 141 4.43 21.40 9.77
CA GLY A 141 5.78 21.57 9.23
C GLY A 141 5.84 22.77 8.31
#